data_AF-A0A8B3LF21-F1
#
_entry.id   AF-A0A8B3LF21-F1
#
_cell.length_a   1.000
_cell.length_b   1.000
_cell.length_c   1.000
_cell.angle_alpha   90.00
_cell.angle_beta   90.00
_cell.angle_gamma   90.00
#
_symmetry.space_group_name_H-M   'P 1'
#
loop_
_entity.id
_entity.type
_entity.pdbx_description
1 polymer ?
#
loop_
_entity_poly.entity_id
_entity_poly.type
_entity_poly.pdbx_seq_one_letter_code
_entity_poly.pdbx_strand_id
1 'polypeptide(L)' 'VYLLADVEAEKADMATCIIIGSPETRIIKRAEKPALVYTPRSSTGRTK' A
#
# COMPACT_ATOMS: atom_id res chain seq x y z
N VAL A 1 -3.51 3.91 -6.66
CA VAL A 1 -2.62 2.97 -5.95
C VAL A 1 -1.44 2.74 -6.86
N TYR A 2 -0.24 3.10 -6.40
CA TYR A 2 1.00 2.96 -7.17
C TYR A 2 1.92 1.97 -6.45
N LEU A 3 2.81 1.29 -7.17
CA LEU A 3 3.88 0.55 -6.50
C LEU A 3 4.82 1.57 -5.86
N LEU A 4 5.42 1.24 -4.72
CA LEU A 4 6.35 2.13 -4.03
C LEU A 4 7.52 2.55 -4.94
N ALA A 5 7.97 1.65 -5.82
CA ALA A 5 9.05 1.90 -6.77
C ALA A 5 8.71 2.94 -7.85
N ASP A 6 7.42 3.20 -8.09
CA ASP A 6 6.95 4.12 -9.13
C ASP A 6 6.70 5.54 -8.58
N VAL A 7 6.91 5.76 -7.28
CA VAL A 7 6.59 7.03 -6.61
C VAL A 7 7.81 7.95 -6.58
N GLU A 8 7.59 9.21 -6.96
CA GLU A 8 8.55 10.31 -6.82
C GLU A 8 8.33 11.03 -5.49
N ALA A 9 9.37 11.14 -4.66
CA ALA A 9 9.28 11.70 -3.32
C ALA A 9 8.89 13.19 -3.33
N GLU A 10 9.28 13.91 -4.39
CA GLU A 10 9.06 15.35 -4.56
C GLU A 10 7.59 15.71 -4.77
N LYS A 11 6.73 14.74 -5.13
CA LYS A 11 5.28 14.93 -5.26
C LYS A 11 4.56 15.01 -3.92
N ALA A 12 5.23 14.64 -2.82
CA ALA A 12 4.66 14.67 -1.49
C ALA A 12 4.84 16.07 -0.86
N ASP A 13 3.73 16.69 -0.46
CA ASP A 13 3.72 17.98 0.23
C ASP A 13 3.01 17.91 1.59
N MET A 14 2.87 19.06 2.27
CA MET A 14 2.20 19.14 3.58
C MET A 14 0.69 18.83 3.54
N ALA A 15 0.07 18.80 2.36
CA ALA A 15 -1.33 18.41 2.18
C ALA A 15 -1.48 16.94 1.77
N THR A 16 -0.37 16.21 1.61
CA THR A 16 -0.36 14.83 1.10
C THR A 16 -0.01 13.84 2.21
N CYS A 17 -0.96 12.96 2.56
CA CYS A 17 -0.69 11.82 3.44
C CYS A 17 -0.35 10.58 2.62
N ILE A 18 0.84 10.01 2.85
CA ILE A 18 1.29 8.78 2.20
C ILE A 18 1.15 7.61 3.18
N ILE A 19 0.49 6.55 2.73
CA ILE A 19 0.38 5.29 3.46
C ILE A 19 1.22 4.23 2.74
N ILE A 20 2.26 3.74 3.40
CA ILE A 20 3.09 2.64 2.90
C ILE A 20 2.69 1.37 3.65
N GLY A 21 2.29 0.35 2.89
CA GLY A 21 1.94 -0.97 3.44
C GLY A 21 3.16 -1.78 3.89
N SER A 22 2.91 -2.94 4.49
CA SER A 22 3.94 -3.95 4.77
C SER A 22 4.14 -4.86 3.54
N PRO A 23 5.16 -5.73 3.53
CA PRO A 23 5.32 -6.73 2.46
C PRO A 23 4.10 -7.65 2.29
N GLU A 24 3.28 -7.81 3.33
CA GLU A 24 2.04 -8.59 3.27
C GLU A 24 0.84 -7.82 2.72
N THR A 25 0.94 -6.49 2.59
CA THR A 25 -0.09 -5.63 2.00
C THR A 25 -0.29 -5.98 0.53
N ARG A 26 -1.55 -6.12 0.13
CA ARG A 26 -1.91 -6.56 -1.22
C ARG A 26 -3.11 -5.81 -1.77
N ILE A 27 -3.17 -5.73 -3.11
CA ILE A 27 -4.31 -5.18 -3.83
C ILE A 27 -5.29 -6.33 -4.11
N ILE A 28 -6.51 -6.23 -3.58
CA ILE A 28 -7.59 -7.18 -3.83
C ILE A 28 -8.45 -6.64 -4.98
N LYS A 29 -8.32 -7.26 -6.16
CA LYS A 29 -9.17 -6.96 -7.32
C LYS A 29 -10.60 -7.41 -7.02
N ARG A 30 -11.58 -6.59 -7.41
CA ARG A 30 -13.01 -6.88 -7.33
C ARG A 30 -13.59 -6.56 -8.69
N ALA A 31 -14.45 -7.43 -9.24
CA ALA A 31 -14.92 -7.36 -10.62
C ALA A 31 -15.41 -5.95 -11.04
N GLU A 32 -16.67 -5.64 -10.73
CA GLU A 32 -17.28 -4.34 -11.07
C GLU A 32 -17.10 -3.29 -9.95
N LYS A 33 -16.26 -3.59 -8.95
CA LYS A 33 -16.04 -2.71 -7.78
C LYS A 33 -14.59 -2.24 -7.76
N PRO A 34 -14.30 -1.03 -7.25
CA PRO A 34 -12.93 -0.57 -7.09
C PRO A 34 -12.08 -1.57 -6.30
N ALA A 35 -10.81 -1.73 -6.65
CA ALA A 35 -9.90 -2.60 -5.90
C ALA A 35 -9.75 -2.11 -4.45
N LEU A 36 -9.49 -3.04 -3.52
CA LEU A 36 -9.16 -2.71 -2.13
C LEU A 36 -7.65 -2.85 -1.91
N VAL A 37 -7.11 -2.02 -1.01
CA VAL A 37 -5.80 -2.24 -0.41
C VAL A 37 -6.04 -2.92 0.93
N TYR A 38 -5.48 -4.11 1.13
CA TYR A 38 -5.64 -4.89 2.34
C TYR A 38 -4.29 -5.19 2.98
N THR A 39 -4.17 -4.87 4.26
CA THR A 39 -3.05 -5.27 5.12
C THR A 39 -3.61 -6.20 6.21
N PRO A 40 -3.03 -7.39 6.43
CA PRO A 40 -3.41 -8.24 7.54
C PRO A 40 -3.35 -7.51 8.88
N ARG A 41 -4.27 -7.83 9.80
CA ARG A 41 -4.34 -7.18 11.12
C ARG A 41 -3.05 -7.34 11.95
N SER A 42 -2.38 -8.47 11.79
CA SER A 42 -1.07 -8.74 12.38
C SER A 42 -0.06 -8.99 11.28
N SER A 43 1.10 -8.34 11.37
CA SER A 43 2.28 -8.76 10.62
C SER A 43 2.96 -9.86 11.43
N THR A 44 3.23 -11.00 10.82
CA THR A 44 4.04 -12.05 11.44
C THR A 44 5.53 -11.73 11.39
N GLY A 45 5.92 -10.66 10.68
CA GLY A 45 7.31 -10.36 10.36
C GLY A 45 7.96 -11.49 9.55
N ARG A 46 9.05 -11.19 8.86
CA ARG A 46 9.94 -12.26 8.42
C ARG A 46 10.73 -12.67 9.66
N THR A 47 10.43 -13.84 10.25
CA THR A 47 11.35 -14.45 11.21
C THR A 47 12.68 -14.63 10.49
N LYS A 48 13.75 -14.08 11.09
CA LYS A 48 15.11 -14.14 10.56
C LYS A 48 15.54 -15.59 10.35
#